data_AF-C7P7X9-F1
#
_entry.id   AF-C7P7X9-F1
#
_cell.length_a   1.000
_cell.length_b   1.000
_cell.length_c   1.000
_cell.angle_alpha   90.00
_cell.angle_beta   90.00
_cell.angle_gamma   90.00
#
_symmetry.space_group_name_H-M   'P 1'
#
loop_
_entity.id
_entity.type
_entity.pdbx_description
1 polymer ?
#
loop_
_entity_poly.entity_id
_entity_poly.type
_entity_poly.pdbx_seq_one_letter_code
_entity_poly.pdbx_strand_id
1 'polypeptide(L)'
;MRGTLLLILLLVISVGYALPTEPIIIVNKSTADYENVKVLMDNLYSSREINVDEDCVTVNVKDIVYMPAVDELEIEDNDKKLDIEFDNNGGNIKYKDIYYIEYLNFEEGDEVTFFDKKYLVEDISSDYILLKEKDGEEIETNGSFEYDGYKVVVKLVSSDSKTIVVDIYENDNLVDSPKLDRDEFYHLEDGTLGIVYKNCTKSGNKYYFTFEVYSIIKIEEDEDYPLDKRFRVKDVSSERIKLEYKNVGNLEEEINLFNYTIMPEEIYDNYVLFKVVKKESKTLNMKNKDTAYLGDGIYAVKINDEIHVYYKGKELKNEKIYLNSMDAFDIASLNIDKDIILIGGPKVNKFVKELEDKGLLKVNVTNNYPGNNMGVIQKIKNPYNGNNIYVLAGSNRLGTKAAILAFLTKYNGEDVLKVEWKEGMVEVK
;
A
#
# COMPACT_ATOMS: atom_id res chain seq x y z
N MET A 1 -40.29 4.53 28.10
CA MET A 1 -39.80 4.80 26.74
C MET A 1 -39.23 3.51 26.19
N ARG A 2 -39.81 3.01 25.11
CA ARG A 2 -39.40 1.76 24.46
C ARG A 2 -38.14 2.04 23.63
N GLY A 3 -37.04 1.39 23.98
CA GLY A 3 -35.83 1.36 23.16
C GLY A 3 -36.03 0.37 22.02
N THR A 4 -35.98 0.86 20.79
CA THR A 4 -36.03 0.03 19.59
C THR A 4 -34.61 -0.41 19.29
N LEU A 5 -34.29 -1.67 19.62
CA LEU A 5 -33.07 -2.34 19.21
C LEU A 5 -33.17 -2.57 17.69
N LEU A 6 -32.37 -1.84 16.90
CA LEU A 6 -32.30 -2.03 15.46
C LEU A 6 -31.49 -3.32 15.19
N LEU A 7 -32.21 -4.43 15.02
CA LEU A 7 -31.63 -5.70 14.59
C LEU A 7 -31.37 -5.60 13.08
N ILE A 8 -30.11 -5.32 12.69
CA ILE A 8 -29.70 -5.44 11.29
C ILE A 8 -29.71 -6.93 10.94
N LEU A 9 -30.80 -7.35 10.31
CA LEU A 9 -30.96 -8.68 9.74
C LEU A 9 -30.08 -8.73 8.48
N LEU A 10 -28.86 -9.28 8.59
CA LEU A 10 -28.01 -9.69 7.47
C LEU A 10 -28.77 -10.73 6.64
N LEU A 11 -29.57 -10.28 5.69
CA LEU A 11 -30.04 -11.11 4.59
C LEU A 11 -28.80 -11.48 3.79
N VAL A 12 -28.40 -12.75 3.88
CA VAL A 12 -27.42 -13.36 2.97
C VAL A 12 -28.08 -13.40 1.59
N ILE A 13 -28.03 -12.29 0.88
CA ILE A 13 -28.31 -12.27 -0.55
C ILE A 13 -27.16 -13.07 -1.15
N SER A 14 -27.46 -14.21 -1.79
CA SER A 14 -26.46 -14.93 -2.56
C SER A 14 -26.15 -14.10 -3.79
N VAL A 15 -25.22 -13.16 -3.64
CA VAL A 15 -24.78 -12.32 -4.73
C VAL A 15 -23.91 -13.17 -5.66
N GLY A 16 -24.30 -13.22 -6.93
CA GLY A 16 -23.54 -13.95 -7.93
C GLY A 16 -22.34 -13.11 -8.35
N TYR A 17 -21.23 -13.23 -7.62
CA TYR A 17 -20.02 -12.51 -7.97
C TYR A 17 -19.48 -12.96 -9.35
N ALA A 18 -18.95 -12.01 -10.12
CA ALA A 18 -18.18 -12.28 -11.33
C ALA A 18 -16.89 -13.01 -10.97
N LEU A 19 -16.22 -12.58 -9.89
CA LEU A 19 -15.04 -13.25 -9.31
C LEU A 19 -15.35 -13.84 -7.94
N PRO A 20 -14.89 -15.07 -7.63
CA PRO A 20 -15.09 -15.63 -6.31
C PRO A 20 -14.34 -14.83 -5.23
N THR A 21 -15.01 -14.57 -4.11
CA THR A 21 -14.37 -14.00 -2.90
C THR A 21 -13.63 -15.12 -2.15
N GLU A 22 -12.32 -15.01 -1.99
CA GLU A 22 -11.46 -16.03 -1.35
C GLU A 22 -11.67 -17.48 -1.86
N PRO A 23 -11.51 -17.75 -3.17
CA PRO A 23 -11.67 -19.10 -3.70
C PRO A 23 -10.61 -20.05 -3.11
N ILE A 24 -10.71 -21.33 -3.42
CA ILE A 24 -9.62 -22.28 -3.26
C ILE A 24 -8.96 -22.51 -4.60
N ILE A 25 -7.68 -22.18 -4.73
CA ILE A 25 -6.92 -22.38 -5.96
C ILE A 25 -6.19 -23.72 -5.91
N ILE A 26 -6.47 -24.60 -6.88
CA ILE A 26 -5.84 -25.92 -7.01
C ILE A 26 -5.02 -25.97 -8.29
N VAL A 27 -3.71 -26.11 -8.13
CA VAL A 27 -2.73 -26.18 -9.21
C VAL A 27 -1.67 -27.23 -8.91
N ASN A 28 -1.15 -27.87 -9.96
CA ASN A 28 -0.03 -28.79 -9.82
C ASN A 28 1.31 -28.03 -9.76
N LYS A 29 1.94 -28.01 -8.58
CA LYS A 29 3.23 -27.34 -8.31
C LYS A 29 4.39 -27.78 -9.21
N SER A 30 4.37 -29.00 -9.72
CA SER A 30 5.42 -29.55 -10.59
C SER A 30 5.35 -29.03 -12.04
N THR A 31 4.38 -28.16 -12.35
CA THR A 31 4.13 -27.70 -13.71
C THR A 31 4.44 -26.21 -13.84
N ALA A 32 4.72 -25.78 -15.07
CA ALA A 32 4.96 -24.37 -15.37
C ALA A 32 3.73 -23.48 -15.11
N ASP A 33 2.54 -24.06 -14.94
CA ASP A 33 1.32 -23.32 -14.62
C ASP A 33 1.37 -22.74 -13.20
N TYR A 34 2.13 -23.34 -12.28
CA TYR A 34 2.26 -22.86 -10.90
C TYR A 34 2.79 -21.42 -10.82
N GLU A 35 3.76 -21.08 -11.66
CA GLU A 35 4.31 -19.71 -11.70
C GLU A 35 3.28 -18.70 -12.22
N ASN A 36 2.42 -19.08 -13.16
CA ASN A 36 1.35 -18.21 -13.65
C ASN A 36 0.25 -17.99 -12.58
N VAL A 37 0.07 -18.97 -11.69
CA VAL A 37 -0.92 -18.89 -10.60
C VAL A 37 -0.53 -17.86 -9.54
N LYS A 38 0.76 -17.56 -9.36
CA LYS A 38 1.18 -16.51 -8.40
C LYS A 38 0.51 -15.17 -8.69
N VAL A 39 0.35 -14.80 -9.96
CA VAL A 39 -0.37 -13.57 -10.36
C VAL A 39 -1.83 -13.60 -9.90
N LEU A 40 -2.48 -14.76 -9.99
CA LEU A 40 -3.85 -14.95 -9.51
C LEU A 40 -3.92 -14.87 -7.98
N MET A 41 -3.01 -15.55 -7.29
CA MET A 41 -2.92 -15.53 -5.82
C MET A 41 -2.64 -14.13 -5.29
N ASP A 42 -1.74 -13.38 -5.94
CA ASP A 42 -1.42 -12.01 -5.59
C ASP A 42 -2.63 -11.08 -5.67
N ASN A 43 -3.58 -11.36 -6.57
CA ASN A 43 -4.77 -10.53 -6.73
C ASN A 43 -5.93 -10.92 -5.81
N LEU A 44 -5.95 -12.17 -5.31
CA LEU A 44 -7.09 -12.72 -4.59
C LEU A 44 -6.84 -12.95 -3.10
N TYR A 45 -5.60 -13.05 -2.66
CA TYR A 45 -5.26 -13.29 -1.25
C TYR A 45 -4.40 -12.19 -0.66
N SER A 46 -4.67 -11.89 0.61
CA SER A 46 -3.70 -11.23 1.48
C SER A 46 -2.42 -12.06 1.56
N SER A 47 -1.27 -11.39 1.70
CA SER A 47 0.03 -12.05 1.70
C SER A 47 1.04 -11.40 2.64
N ARG A 48 2.05 -12.18 3.01
CA ARG A 48 3.21 -11.76 3.79
C ARG A 48 4.46 -12.19 3.04
N GLU A 49 5.28 -11.22 2.65
CA GLU A 49 6.57 -11.49 2.01
C GLU A 49 7.68 -11.16 3.01
N ILE A 50 8.43 -12.19 3.37
CA ILE A 50 9.48 -12.10 4.39
C ILE A 50 10.83 -11.98 3.69
N ASN A 51 11.59 -10.97 4.07
CA ASN A 51 12.98 -10.78 3.66
C ASN A 51 13.86 -10.73 4.92
N VAL A 52 14.86 -11.59 4.97
CA VAL A 52 15.89 -11.57 6.02
C VAL A 52 17.17 -11.00 5.41
N ASP A 53 17.70 -9.94 6.03
CA ASP A 53 18.93 -9.28 5.63
C ASP A 53 19.79 -8.96 6.87
N GLU A 54 20.94 -9.61 6.99
CA GLU A 54 21.82 -9.56 8.15
C GLU A 54 21.06 -9.73 9.49
N ASP A 55 21.04 -8.68 10.33
CA ASP A 55 20.36 -8.63 11.62
C ASP A 55 18.90 -8.14 11.50
N CYS A 56 18.36 -7.95 10.29
CA CYS A 56 17.04 -7.38 10.06
C CYS A 56 16.08 -8.39 9.43
N VAL A 57 14.83 -8.38 9.89
CA VAL A 57 13.72 -9.09 9.24
C VAL A 57 12.69 -8.07 8.80
N THR A 58 12.43 -8.01 7.51
CA THR A 58 11.39 -7.18 6.91
C THR A 58 10.22 -8.05 6.50
N VAL A 59 9.02 -7.66 6.94
CA VAL A 59 7.76 -8.28 6.51
C VAL A 59 6.99 -7.25 5.69
N ASN A 60 6.85 -7.52 4.40
CA ASN A 60 5.96 -6.77 3.52
C ASN A 60 4.57 -7.39 3.60
N VAL A 61 3.63 -6.59 4.10
CA VAL A 61 2.23 -6.93 4.32
C VAL A 61 1.42 -6.43 3.13
N LYS A 62 0.59 -7.31 2.58
CA LYS A 62 -0.46 -6.93 1.64
C LYS A 62 -1.77 -7.52 2.15
N ASP A 63 -2.70 -6.69 2.56
CA ASP A 63 -4.03 -7.11 2.97
C ASP A 63 -5.07 -6.71 1.92
N ILE A 64 -5.98 -7.63 1.62
CA ILE A 64 -7.09 -7.43 0.69
C ILE A 64 -8.38 -7.59 1.48
N VAL A 65 -9.22 -6.57 1.46
CA VAL A 65 -10.54 -6.56 2.12
C VAL A 65 -11.59 -6.12 1.10
N TYR A 66 -12.77 -6.73 1.17
CA TYR A 66 -13.93 -6.33 0.37
C TYR A 66 -14.93 -5.62 1.28
N MET A 67 -15.25 -4.36 0.97
CA MET A 67 -16.04 -3.46 1.81
C MET A 67 -17.27 -2.96 1.05
N PRO A 68 -18.50 -3.32 1.48
CA PRO A 68 -19.71 -2.77 0.88
C PRO A 68 -19.97 -1.35 1.41
N ALA A 69 -20.31 -0.43 0.52
CA ALA A 69 -20.62 0.96 0.83
C ALA A 69 -21.82 1.45 0.00
N VAL A 70 -22.69 2.29 0.58
CA VAL A 70 -23.90 2.79 -0.11
C VAL A 70 -23.58 4.06 -0.89
N ASP A 71 -23.02 5.04 -0.21
CA ASP A 71 -22.67 6.39 -0.68
C ASP A 71 -21.34 6.90 -0.07
N GLU A 72 -20.90 6.29 1.03
CA GLU A 72 -19.63 6.60 1.69
C GLU A 72 -18.88 5.30 2.04
N LEU A 73 -17.60 5.24 1.68
CA LEU A 73 -16.66 4.21 2.08
C LEU A 73 -15.73 4.78 3.16
N GLU A 74 -15.82 4.22 4.36
CA GLU A 74 -14.98 4.57 5.51
C GLU A 74 -13.97 3.44 5.77
N ILE A 75 -12.69 3.80 5.83
CA ILE A 75 -11.58 2.89 6.15
C ILE A 75 -10.86 3.44 7.38
N GLU A 76 -10.99 2.73 8.51
CA GLU A 76 -10.29 3.06 9.76
C GLU A 76 -9.09 2.12 9.98
N ASP A 77 -7.96 2.69 10.38
CA ASP A 77 -6.72 1.97 10.69
C ASP A 77 -5.98 2.66 11.83
N ASN A 78 -6.20 2.16 13.06
CA ASN A 78 -5.65 2.71 14.29
C ASN A 78 -5.95 4.21 14.47
N ASP A 79 -4.95 5.05 14.22
CA ASP A 79 -4.95 6.51 14.33
C ASP A 79 -5.26 7.19 12.98
N LYS A 80 -5.67 6.43 11.96
CA LYS A 80 -5.92 6.95 10.61
C LYS A 80 -7.34 6.61 10.16
N LYS A 81 -7.94 7.52 9.42
CA LYS A 81 -9.26 7.36 8.80
C LYS A 81 -9.23 7.89 7.37
N LEU A 82 -9.83 7.15 6.45
CA LEU A 82 -10.01 7.55 5.06
C LEU A 82 -11.50 7.46 4.72
N ASP A 83 -12.08 8.60 4.40
CA ASP A 83 -13.50 8.77 4.06
C ASP A 83 -13.61 9.09 2.57
N ILE A 84 -14.39 8.30 1.83
CA ILE A 84 -14.58 8.45 0.38
C ILE A 84 -16.08 8.52 0.11
N GLU A 85 -16.56 9.70 -0.25
CA GLU A 85 -17.93 9.93 -0.69
C GLU A 85 -18.05 9.71 -2.20
N PHE A 86 -19.11 9.04 -2.63
CA PHE A 86 -19.38 8.76 -4.04
C PHE A 86 -20.87 8.73 -4.38
N ASP A 87 -21.19 8.96 -5.65
CA ASP A 87 -22.49 8.65 -6.24
C ASP A 87 -22.44 7.31 -6.96
N ASN A 88 -23.46 6.48 -6.77
CA ASN A 88 -23.70 5.27 -7.54
C ASN A 88 -24.84 5.50 -8.55
N ASN A 89 -24.53 5.44 -9.84
CA ASN A 89 -25.50 5.66 -10.92
C ASN A 89 -25.91 4.36 -11.64
N GLY A 90 -25.90 3.22 -10.95
CA GLY A 90 -26.37 1.94 -11.52
C GLY A 90 -25.47 1.40 -12.63
N GLY A 91 -24.16 1.35 -12.34
CA GLY A 91 -23.14 0.78 -13.24
C GLY A 91 -21.86 1.60 -13.37
N ASN A 92 -21.81 2.80 -12.78
CA ASN A 92 -20.59 3.59 -12.63
C ASN A 92 -20.65 4.37 -11.31
N ILE A 93 -19.49 4.59 -10.70
CA ILE A 93 -19.33 5.43 -9.52
C ILE A 93 -18.72 6.78 -9.91
N LYS A 94 -19.07 7.82 -9.15
CA LYS A 94 -18.42 9.12 -9.27
C LYS A 94 -18.04 9.62 -7.89
N TYR A 95 -16.74 9.79 -7.65
CA TYR A 95 -16.23 10.35 -6.40
C TYR A 95 -16.64 11.81 -6.23
N LYS A 96 -17.07 12.17 -5.01
CA LYS A 96 -17.47 13.52 -4.62
C LYS A 96 -16.40 14.18 -3.78
N ASP A 97 -16.04 13.54 -2.68
CA ASP A 97 -15.13 14.07 -1.68
C ASP A 97 -14.31 12.92 -1.12
N ILE A 98 -13.03 13.21 -0.83
CA ILE A 98 -12.12 12.23 -0.23
C ILE A 98 -11.35 12.95 0.86
N TYR A 99 -11.49 12.46 2.09
CA TYR A 99 -10.81 12.98 3.26
C TYR A 99 -9.90 11.93 3.88
N TYR A 100 -8.65 12.30 4.13
CA TYR A 100 -7.75 11.52 4.97
C TYR A 100 -7.57 12.26 6.30
N ILE A 101 -7.73 11.55 7.40
CA ILE A 101 -7.61 12.08 8.76
C ILE A 101 -6.55 11.26 9.47
N GLU A 102 -5.55 11.93 10.01
CA GLU A 102 -4.57 11.34 10.92
C GLU A 102 -4.80 11.96 12.30
N TYR A 103 -5.18 11.12 13.25
CA TYR A 103 -5.34 11.47 14.66
C TYR A 103 -3.97 11.42 15.32
N LEU A 104 -3.65 12.49 16.04
CA LEU A 104 -2.34 12.76 16.59
C LEU A 104 -2.48 13.11 18.07
N ASN A 105 -1.34 13.20 18.74
CA ASN A 105 -1.24 13.78 20.07
C ASN A 105 0.14 14.41 20.20
N PHE A 106 0.39 15.45 19.40
CA PHE A 106 1.68 16.13 19.35
C PHE A 106 1.84 17.09 20.53
N GLU A 107 3.00 17.01 21.16
CA GLU A 107 3.57 18.01 22.04
C GLU A 107 4.85 18.58 21.42
N GLU A 108 5.17 19.84 21.74
CA GLU A 108 6.43 20.46 21.30
C GLU A 108 7.62 19.63 21.82
N GLY A 109 8.55 19.30 20.92
CA GLY A 109 9.70 18.43 21.18
C GLY A 109 9.46 16.94 20.91
N ASP A 110 8.23 16.52 20.57
CA ASP A 110 7.95 15.12 20.23
C ASP A 110 8.67 14.68 18.96
N GLU A 111 9.14 13.42 18.95
CA GLU A 111 9.68 12.76 17.77
C GLU A 111 8.58 12.03 17.01
N VAL A 112 8.37 12.43 15.76
CA VAL A 112 7.32 11.89 14.88
C VAL A 112 7.95 11.31 13.63
N THR A 113 7.29 10.34 12.99
CA THR A 113 7.79 9.72 11.76
C THR A 113 6.78 9.91 10.63
N PHE A 114 7.19 10.57 9.56
CA PHE A 114 6.42 10.75 8.34
C PHE A 114 7.24 10.25 7.14
N PHE A 115 6.67 9.37 6.31
CA PHE A 115 7.30 8.80 5.10
C PHE A 115 8.75 8.33 5.34
N ASP A 116 8.95 7.52 6.37
CA ASP A 116 10.25 6.94 6.78
C ASP A 116 11.32 7.97 7.24
N LYS A 117 10.96 9.25 7.37
CA LYS A 117 11.79 10.30 7.96
C LYS A 117 11.30 10.66 9.36
N LYS A 118 12.26 10.96 10.22
CA LYS A 118 12.02 11.37 11.60
C LYS A 118 12.08 12.88 11.72
N TYR A 119 11.09 13.45 12.37
CA TYR A 119 10.98 14.87 12.62
C TYR A 119 10.81 15.12 14.12
N LEU A 120 11.20 16.32 14.54
CA LEU A 120 10.85 16.91 15.82
C LEU A 120 9.74 17.93 15.59
N VAL A 121 8.74 17.91 16.45
CA VAL A 121 7.71 18.94 16.46
C VAL A 121 8.29 20.20 17.09
N GLU A 122 8.57 21.23 16.29
CA GLU A 122 9.18 22.47 16.78
C GLU A 122 8.15 23.47 17.29
N ASP A 123 6.98 23.51 16.66
CA ASP A 123 5.92 24.45 17.04
C ASP A 123 4.55 23.91 16.59
N ILE A 124 3.52 24.25 17.35
CA ILE A 124 2.15 23.84 17.13
C ILE A 124 1.21 25.00 17.43
N SER A 125 0.36 25.28 16.46
CA SER A 125 -0.73 26.26 16.55
C SER A 125 -2.09 25.58 16.33
N SER A 126 -3.16 26.37 16.39
CA SER A 126 -4.50 25.94 15.96
C SER A 126 -4.65 25.85 14.45
N ASP A 127 -3.69 26.36 13.67
CA ASP A 127 -3.75 26.47 12.21
C ASP A 127 -2.46 26.00 11.51
N TYR A 128 -1.41 25.61 12.24
CA TYR A 128 -0.23 24.97 11.65
C TYR A 128 0.51 24.03 12.61
N ILE A 129 1.33 23.14 12.03
CA ILE A 129 2.37 22.35 12.70
C ILE A 129 3.70 22.58 11.96
N LEU A 130 4.76 22.84 12.72
CA LEU A 130 6.12 22.96 12.20
C LEU A 130 6.96 21.74 12.61
N LEU A 131 7.46 21.01 11.61
CA LEU A 131 8.26 19.80 11.79
C LEU A 131 9.68 20.04 11.29
N LYS A 132 10.68 19.87 12.16
CA LYS A 132 12.10 19.93 11.80
C LYS A 132 12.66 18.53 11.65
N GLU A 133 13.40 18.24 10.59
CA GLU A 133 14.09 16.96 10.45
C GLU A 133 14.98 16.70 11.66
N LYS A 134 14.93 15.49 12.23
CA LYS A 134 15.60 15.18 13.49
C LYS A 134 17.13 15.31 13.39
N ASP A 135 17.67 14.83 12.28
CA ASP A 135 19.11 14.80 12.02
C ASP A 135 19.45 15.87 10.97
N GLY A 136 20.12 16.95 11.41
CA GLY A 136 20.58 18.03 10.53
C GLY A 136 21.94 17.74 9.90
N GLU A 137 22.32 18.55 8.92
CA GLU A 137 23.66 18.52 8.31
C GLU A 137 24.54 19.61 8.93
N GLU A 138 25.75 19.24 9.37
CA GLU A 138 26.76 20.22 9.81
C GLU A 138 27.51 20.78 8.60
N ILE A 139 27.51 22.11 8.47
CA ILE A 139 28.18 22.83 7.39
C ILE A 139 29.23 23.78 7.97
N GLU A 140 30.48 23.62 7.52
CA GLU A 140 31.55 24.57 7.75
C GLU A 140 31.78 25.47 6.52
N THR A 141 31.84 26.79 6.73
CA THR A 141 32.09 27.74 5.64
C THR A 141 32.95 28.92 6.09
N ASN A 142 33.55 29.65 5.15
CA ASN A 142 34.25 30.91 5.40
C ASN A 142 33.44 32.16 5.00
N GLY A 143 32.17 32.00 4.61
CA GLY A 143 31.29 33.14 4.31
C GLY A 143 29.96 32.82 3.63
N SER A 144 29.81 31.66 2.99
CA SER A 144 28.52 31.25 2.41
C SER A 144 28.42 29.74 2.19
N PHE A 145 27.21 29.20 2.18
CA PHE A 145 26.93 27.82 1.80
C PHE A 145 25.64 27.72 0.99
N GLU A 146 25.42 26.57 0.37
CA GLU A 146 24.18 26.24 -0.33
C GLU A 146 23.58 24.98 0.29
N TYR A 147 22.26 24.97 0.49
CA TYR A 147 21.51 23.84 1.03
C TYR A 147 20.09 23.87 0.46
N ASP A 148 19.64 22.75 -0.10
CA ASP A 148 18.30 22.55 -0.67
C ASP A 148 17.76 23.71 -1.55
N GLY A 149 18.60 24.20 -2.47
CA GLY A 149 18.22 25.30 -3.37
C GLY A 149 18.36 26.71 -2.78
N TYR A 150 18.66 26.82 -1.49
CA TYR A 150 18.97 28.08 -0.83
C TYR A 150 20.46 28.36 -0.78
N LYS A 151 20.82 29.64 -0.86
CA LYS A 151 22.17 30.13 -0.63
C LYS A 151 22.18 31.07 0.57
N VAL A 152 22.97 30.74 1.57
CA VAL A 152 23.11 31.52 2.81
C VAL A 152 24.46 32.23 2.80
N VAL A 153 24.47 33.54 3.02
CA VAL A 153 25.68 34.39 2.95
C VAL A 153 25.82 35.19 4.24
N VAL A 154 26.91 34.97 4.98
CA VAL A 154 27.23 35.75 6.18
C VAL A 154 27.63 37.17 5.80
N LYS A 155 26.91 38.17 6.32
CA LYS A 155 27.17 39.59 6.07
C LYS A 155 27.91 40.26 7.20
N LEU A 156 27.49 40.00 8.44
CA LEU A 156 28.01 40.65 9.63
C LEU A 156 28.21 39.63 10.74
N VAL A 157 29.21 39.90 11.58
CA VAL A 157 29.52 39.10 12.77
C VAL A 157 29.65 40.07 13.93
N SER A 158 28.99 39.77 15.05
CA SER A 158 29.14 40.54 16.27
C SER A 158 30.56 40.44 16.82
N SER A 159 30.97 41.43 17.62
CA SER A 159 32.34 41.46 18.17
C SER A 159 32.63 40.31 19.15
N ASP A 160 31.59 39.76 19.79
CA ASP A 160 31.69 38.58 20.67
C ASP A 160 31.49 37.25 19.92
N SER A 161 31.29 37.31 18.59
CA SER A 161 31.03 36.16 17.72
C SER A 161 29.81 35.32 18.12
N LYS A 162 28.90 35.84 18.95
CA LYS A 162 27.68 35.13 19.36
C LYS A 162 26.51 35.34 18.42
N THR A 163 26.58 36.36 17.57
CA THR A 163 25.52 36.73 16.66
C THR A 163 26.10 36.94 15.27
N ILE A 164 25.37 36.50 14.25
CA ILE A 164 25.64 36.85 12.86
C ILE A 164 24.40 37.42 12.19
N VAL A 165 24.60 38.15 11.10
CA VAL A 165 23.54 38.48 10.15
C VAL A 165 23.86 37.75 8.86
N VAL A 166 22.89 37.02 8.36
CA VAL A 166 23.00 36.30 7.09
C VAL A 166 21.99 36.86 6.11
N ASP A 167 22.28 36.79 4.82
CA ASP A 167 21.29 36.88 3.76
C ASP A 167 21.00 35.47 3.25
N ILE A 168 19.73 35.17 3.03
CA ILE A 168 19.25 33.90 2.47
C ILE A 168 18.65 34.20 1.10
N TYR A 169 19.10 33.46 0.09
CA TYR A 169 18.63 33.61 -1.29
C TYR A 169 18.02 32.29 -1.78
N GLU A 170 16.93 32.38 -2.53
CA GLU A 170 16.34 31.27 -3.29
C GLU A 170 16.33 31.66 -4.78
N ASN A 171 16.92 30.84 -5.64
CA ASN A 171 17.02 31.14 -7.08
C ASN A 171 17.57 32.57 -7.36
N ASP A 172 18.62 32.97 -6.64
CA ASP A 172 19.26 34.29 -6.65
C ASP A 172 18.41 35.48 -6.14
N ASN A 173 17.17 35.25 -5.70
CA ASN A 173 16.34 36.28 -5.07
C ASN A 173 16.54 36.27 -3.56
N LEU A 174 16.79 37.44 -2.96
CA LEU A 174 16.86 37.57 -1.50
C LEU A 174 15.49 37.27 -0.89
N VAL A 175 15.40 36.22 -0.10
CA VAL A 175 14.16 35.83 0.61
C VAL A 175 14.14 36.36 2.04
N ASP A 176 15.29 36.41 2.71
CA ASP A 176 15.38 36.93 4.07
C ASP A 176 16.80 37.41 4.46
N SER A 177 16.91 38.23 5.50
CA SER A 177 18.16 38.70 6.10
C SER A 177 18.17 38.60 7.64
N PRO A 178 18.05 37.39 8.22
CA PRO A 178 17.86 37.23 9.66
C PRO A 178 19.13 37.49 10.47
N LYS A 179 18.90 37.88 11.72
CA LYS A 179 19.90 37.85 12.79
C LYS A 179 19.86 36.47 13.44
N LEU A 180 20.97 35.74 13.39
CA LEU A 180 21.10 34.43 14.01
C LEU A 180 21.93 34.57 15.28
N ASP A 181 21.33 34.22 16.42
CA ASP A 181 22.02 34.08 17.69
C ASP A 181 22.52 32.64 17.86
N ARG A 182 23.67 32.49 18.52
CA ARG A 182 24.33 31.19 18.64
C ARG A 182 23.46 30.18 19.38
N ASP A 183 23.38 28.98 18.84
CA ASP A 183 22.61 27.84 19.35
C ASP A 183 21.09 28.07 19.38
N GLU A 184 20.60 29.18 18.80
CA GLU A 184 19.17 29.41 18.58
C GLU A 184 18.75 28.90 17.21
N PHE A 185 17.59 28.25 17.15
CA PHE A 185 17.01 27.74 15.92
C PHE A 185 16.28 28.87 15.19
N TYR A 186 16.60 28.99 13.91
CA TYR A 186 15.93 29.89 12.98
C TYR A 186 15.30 29.09 11.86
N HIS A 187 14.13 29.50 11.39
CA HIS A 187 13.51 28.96 10.19
C HIS A 187 12.94 30.06 9.30
N LEU A 188 12.85 29.78 8.00
CA LEU A 188 12.11 30.64 7.07
C LEU A 188 10.61 30.60 7.36
N GLU A 189 9.89 31.69 7.06
CA GLU A 189 8.43 31.78 7.26
C GLU A 189 7.63 30.73 6.46
N ASP A 190 8.14 30.35 5.29
CA ASP A 190 7.57 29.28 4.46
C ASP A 190 7.82 27.87 5.04
N GLY A 191 8.65 27.77 6.07
CA GLY A 191 8.95 26.55 6.79
C GLY A 191 9.67 25.48 5.96
N THR A 192 10.56 25.89 5.05
CA THR A 192 11.35 24.95 4.22
C THR A 192 12.79 24.75 4.72
N LEU A 193 13.42 25.80 5.27
CA LEU A 193 14.81 25.80 5.72
C LEU A 193 14.94 26.14 7.20
N GLY A 194 15.69 25.31 7.93
CA GLY A 194 16.11 25.53 9.31
C GLY A 194 17.62 25.73 9.44
N ILE A 195 18.04 26.67 10.28
CA ILE A 195 19.44 27.01 10.50
C ILE A 195 19.69 27.20 12.00
N VAL A 196 20.74 26.57 12.52
CA VAL A 196 21.32 26.88 13.82
C VAL A 196 22.76 27.33 13.61
N TYR A 197 23.08 28.54 14.05
CA TYR A 197 24.46 29.01 14.05
C TYR A 197 25.21 28.46 15.27
N LYS A 198 26.22 27.61 15.07
CA LYS A 198 26.92 26.92 16.16
C LYS A 198 28.17 27.63 16.64
N ASN A 199 29.02 28.03 15.70
CA ASN A 199 30.35 28.53 16.06
C ASN A 199 30.96 29.45 15.00
N CYS A 200 31.84 30.33 15.47
CA CYS A 200 32.70 31.14 14.61
C CYS A 200 34.14 31.10 15.15
N THR A 201 35.04 30.55 14.36
CA THR A 201 36.47 30.49 14.65
C THR A 201 37.23 31.49 13.78
N LYS A 202 38.12 32.27 14.41
CA LYS A 202 39.00 33.20 13.69
C LYS A 202 40.39 32.59 13.55
N SER A 203 40.87 32.43 12.32
CA SER A 203 42.24 32.02 12.03
C SER A 203 42.92 33.09 11.17
N GLY A 204 43.82 33.84 11.79
CA GLY A 204 44.41 35.05 11.19
C GLY A 204 43.34 36.11 10.87
N ASN A 205 43.24 36.46 9.59
CA ASN A 205 42.25 37.43 9.09
C ASN A 205 40.99 36.78 8.51
N LYS A 206 40.86 35.45 8.60
CA LYS A 206 39.70 34.71 8.09
C LYS A 206 38.81 34.26 9.24
N TYR A 207 37.51 34.29 8.98
CA TYR A 207 36.47 33.74 9.82
C TYR A 207 35.99 32.42 9.20
N TYR A 208 35.73 31.44 10.05
CA TYR A 208 35.14 30.17 9.70
C TYR A 208 33.92 29.97 10.59
N PHE A 209 32.80 29.62 9.98
CA PHE A 209 31.50 29.48 10.60
C PHE A 209 31.06 28.03 10.52
N THR A 210 30.42 27.55 11.57
CA THR A 210 29.79 26.23 11.62
C THR A 210 28.30 26.44 11.82
N PHE A 211 27.51 25.75 11.00
CA PHE A 211 26.05 25.74 11.02
C PHE A 211 25.55 24.30 11.14
N GLU A 212 24.42 24.10 11.80
CA GLU A 212 23.58 22.93 11.59
C GLU A 212 22.39 23.38 10.74
N VAL A 213 22.11 22.68 9.66
CA VAL A 213 20.99 23.00 8.75
C VAL A 213 20.02 21.84 8.67
N TYR A 214 18.74 22.17 8.51
CA TYR A 214 17.63 21.23 8.61
C TYR A 214 16.64 21.48 7.48
N SER A 215 16.07 20.40 6.95
CA SER A 215 14.82 20.49 6.19
C SER A 215 13.66 20.66 7.17
N ILE A 216 12.71 21.53 6.84
CA ILE A 216 11.51 21.76 7.63
C ILE A 216 10.28 21.46 6.79
N ILE A 217 9.21 21.06 7.46
CA ILE A 217 7.87 20.95 6.89
C ILE A 217 6.93 21.80 7.73
N LYS A 218 6.29 22.78 7.11
CA LYS A 218 5.16 23.50 7.69
C LYS A 218 3.85 22.97 7.10
N ILE A 219 3.01 22.38 7.95
CA ILE A 219 1.67 21.93 7.58
C ILE A 219 0.72 23.00 8.07
N GLU A 220 0.09 23.74 7.15
CA GLU A 220 -0.74 24.91 7.45
C GLU A 220 -2.15 24.73 6.89
N GLU A 221 -3.16 25.14 7.64
CA GLU A 221 -4.56 25.07 7.23
C GLU A 221 -4.76 25.83 5.90
N ASP A 222 -5.63 25.30 5.05
CA ASP A 222 -5.96 25.88 3.75
C ASP A 222 -4.81 25.93 2.72
N GLU A 223 -3.63 25.44 3.03
CA GLU A 223 -2.50 25.30 2.11
C GLU A 223 -2.39 23.87 1.52
N ASP A 224 -1.58 23.75 0.47
CA ASP A 224 -1.26 22.44 -0.13
C ASP A 224 -0.47 21.58 0.87
N TYR A 225 -0.83 20.30 0.99
CA TYR A 225 -0.10 19.40 1.89
C TYR A 225 1.34 19.21 1.37
N PRO A 226 2.38 19.55 2.15
CA PRO A 226 3.75 19.60 1.63
C PRO A 226 4.29 18.27 1.11
N LEU A 227 3.82 17.16 1.70
CA LEU A 227 4.28 15.81 1.40
C LEU A 227 3.51 15.16 0.24
N ASP A 228 2.32 15.65 -0.09
CA ASP A 228 1.55 15.21 -1.24
C ASP A 228 0.63 16.32 -1.74
N LYS A 229 1.09 17.04 -2.77
CA LYS A 229 0.37 18.16 -3.40
C LYS A 229 -0.95 17.75 -4.05
N ARG A 230 -1.36 16.48 -4.05
CA ARG A 230 -2.73 16.08 -4.41
C ARG A 230 -3.73 16.49 -3.32
N PHE A 231 -3.26 16.72 -2.09
CA PHE A 231 -4.10 17.08 -0.97
C PHE A 231 -3.97 18.56 -0.59
N ARG A 232 -5.04 19.07 0.02
CA ARG A 232 -5.08 20.36 0.71
C ARG A 232 -5.37 20.12 2.18
N VAL A 233 -4.71 20.86 3.07
CA VAL A 233 -4.97 20.79 4.51
C VAL A 233 -6.28 21.51 4.81
N LYS A 234 -7.22 20.83 5.47
CA LYS A 234 -8.52 21.38 5.85
C LYS A 234 -8.65 21.69 7.33
N ASP A 235 -7.84 21.03 8.13
CA ASP A 235 -7.79 21.21 9.56
C ASP A 235 -6.45 20.67 10.05
N VAL A 236 -5.83 21.37 10.97
CA VAL A 236 -4.56 20.97 11.56
C VAL A 236 -4.48 21.47 12.99
N SER A 237 -4.07 20.60 13.89
CA SER A 237 -3.95 20.89 15.32
C SER A 237 -3.03 19.86 15.97
N SER A 238 -2.74 20.03 17.27
CA SER A 238 -2.03 19.02 18.07
C SER A 238 -2.71 17.64 18.06
N GLU A 239 -4.03 17.58 17.82
CA GLU A 239 -4.83 16.35 17.92
C GLU A 239 -5.09 15.68 16.58
N ARG A 240 -4.96 16.39 15.45
CA ARG A 240 -5.22 15.81 14.13
C ARG A 240 -4.72 16.65 12.97
N ILE A 241 -4.52 15.99 11.83
CA ILE A 241 -4.43 16.59 10.50
C ILE A 241 -5.57 16.02 9.65
N LYS A 242 -6.37 16.89 9.01
CA LYS A 242 -7.38 16.52 8.02
C LYS A 242 -6.96 17.03 6.64
N LEU A 243 -6.89 16.13 5.68
CA LEU A 243 -6.50 16.38 4.29
C LEU A 243 -7.68 16.13 3.36
N GLU A 244 -7.94 17.04 2.43
CA GLU A 244 -8.91 16.88 1.34
C GLU A 244 -8.18 16.60 0.03
N TYR A 245 -8.58 15.54 -0.69
CA TYR A 245 -8.05 15.27 -2.02
C TYR A 245 -8.58 16.27 -3.05
N LYS A 246 -7.69 16.89 -3.82
CA LYS A 246 -8.05 17.87 -4.85
C LYS A 246 -8.48 17.17 -6.15
N ASN A 247 -9.39 17.80 -6.89
CA ASN A 247 -9.78 17.39 -8.25
C ASN A 247 -10.34 15.96 -8.38
N VAL A 248 -11.14 15.51 -7.41
CA VAL A 248 -11.82 14.21 -7.42
C VAL A 248 -12.57 13.86 -8.72
N GLY A 249 -13.07 14.86 -9.46
CA GLY A 249 -13.81 14.65 -10.70
C GLY A 249 -13.02 14.05 -11.86
N ASN A 250 -11.68 13.98 -11.75
CA ASN A 250 -10.80 13.38 -12.76
C ASN A 250 -10.23 12.02 -12.32
N LEU A 251 -10.68 11.47 -11.19
CA LEU A 251 -10.19 10.18 -10.71
C LEU A 251 -10.68 9.04 -11.59
N GLU A 252 -9.78 8.10 -11.85
CA GLU A 252 -10.13 6.79 -12.41
C GLU A 252 -10.87 5.94 -11.36
N GLU A 253 -11.45 4.82 -11.77
CA GLU A 253 -12.12 3.89 -10.86
C GLU A 253 -11.15 3.29 -9.82
N GLU A 254 -9.87 3.13 -10.18
CA GLU A 254 -8.82 2.77 -9.23
C GLU A 254 -8.19 4.03 -8.64
N ILE A 255 -8.22 4.16 -7.31
CA ILE A 255 -7.56 5.24 -6.59
C ILE A 255 -6.41 4.68 -5.76
N ASN A 256 -5.24 5.31 -5.88
CA ASN A 256 -4.07 5.03 -5.06
C ASN A 256 -3.82 6.19 -4.08
N LEU A 257 -4.11 5.94 -2.80
CA LEU A 257 -4.02 6.91 -1.70
C LEU A 257 -3.14 6.34 -0.59
N PHE A 258 -1.98 6.97 -0.34
CA PHE A 258 -1.01 6.51 0.65
C PHE A 258 -0.64 5.02 0.47
N ASN A 259 -0.96 4.18 1.46
CA ASN A 259 -0.76 2.74 1.45
C ASN A 259 -1.98 1.93 0.94
N TYR A 260 -3.04 2.59 0.46
CA TYR A 260 -4.26 1.97 -0.04
C TYR A 260 -4.36 2.06 -1.57
N THR A 261 -4.74 0.94 -2.19
CA THR A 261 -5.33 0.89 -3.53
C THR A 261 -6.80 0.52 -3.38
N ILE A 262 -7.69 1.33 -3.90
CA ILE A 262 -9.15 1.22 -3.73
C ILE A 262 -9.80 1.19 -5.11
N MET A 263 -10.65 0.22 -5.36
CA MET A 263 -11.38 0.10 -6.63
C MET A 263 -12.77 -0.50 -6.40
N PRO A 264 -13.81 -0.10 -7.16
CA PRO A 264 -15.07 -0.82 -7.19
C PRO A 264 -14.84 -2.20 -7.79
N GLU A 265 -15.15 -3.26 -7.05
CA GLU A 265 -15.13 -4.64 -7.55
C GLU A 265 -16.46 -4.96 -8.25
N GLU A 266 -17.59 -4.62 -7.60
CA GLU A 266 -18.93 -4.78 -8.17
C GLU A 266 -19.85 -3.62 -7.77
N ILE A 267 -20.67 -3.16 -8.72
CA ILE A 267 -21.61 -2.06 -8.55
C ILE A 267 -23.03 -2.62 -8.64
N TYR A 268 -23.79 -2.55 -7.54
CA TYR A 268 -25.20 -2.92 -7.48
C TYR A 268 -26.08 -1.68 -7.44
N ASP A 269 -27.39 -1.82 -7.60
CA ASP A 269 -28.31 -0.68 -7.59
C ASP A 269 -28.31 0.10 -6.26
N ASN A 270 -28.00 -0.56 -5.14
CA ASN A 270 -28.15 -0.01 -3.79
C ASN A 270 -26.85 0.07 -2.97
N TYR A 271 -25.75 -0.51 -3.45
CA TYR A 271 -24.43 -0.42 -2.83
C TYR A 271 -23.33 -0.76 -3.85
N VAL A 272 -22.11 -0.42 -3.52
CA VAL A 272 -20.90 -0.76 -4.24
C VAL A 272 -20.04 -1.63 -3.34
N LEU A 273 -19.52 -2.74 -3.86
CA LEU A 273 -18.52 -3.52 -3.18
C LEU A 273 -17.15 -3.02 -3.62
N PHE A 274 -16.39 -2.41 -2.70
CA PHE A 274 -15.03 -1.98 -2.96
C PHE A 274 -14.04 -3.08 -2.61
N LYS A 275 -13.02 -3.25 -3.45
CA LYS A 275 -11.80 -3.96 -3.09
C LYS A 275 -10.78 -2.94 -2.58
N VAL A 276 -10.37 -3.12 -1.34
CA VAL A 276 -9.39 -2.30 -0.65
C VAL A 276 -8.12 -3.13 -0.44
N VAL A 277 -7.02 -2.68 -1.01
CA VAL A 277 -5.71 -3.31 -0.88
C VAL A 277 -4.79 -2.41 -0.06
N LYS A 278 -4.47 -2.82 1.17
CA LYS A 278 -3.54 -2.14 2.07
C LYS A 278 -2.14 -2.75 1.93
N LYS A 279 -1.10 -1.92 1.79
CA LYS A 279 0.30 -2.36 1.69
C LYS A 279 1.17 -1.70 2.75
N GLU A 280 1.83 -2.50 3.57
CA GLU A 280 2.70 -1.99 4.63
C GLU A 280 4.02 -2.76 4.66
N SER A 281 5.06 -2.14 5.20
CA SER A 281 6.31 -2.82 5.46
C SER A 281 6.70 -2.61 6.92
N LYS A 282 7.14 -3.68 7.57
CA LYS A 282 7.65 -3.63 8.93
C LYS A 282 9.02 -4.28 8.98
N THR A 283 10.02 -3.48 9.34
CA THR A 283 11.38 -3.97 9.57
C THR A 283 11.65 -4.09 11.07
N LEU A 284 12.21 -5.23 11.47
CA LEU A 284 12.61 -5.50 12.83
C LEU A 284 14.09 -5.81 12.90
N ASN A 285 14.81 -5.06 13.74
CA ASN A 285 16.20 -5.36 14.07
C ASN A 285 16.27 -6.43 15.18
N MET A 286 16.99 -7.51 14.90
CA MET A 286 17.21 -8.70 15.72
C MET A 286 18.60 -8.73 16.37
N LYS A 287 19.44 -7.70 16.20
CA LYS A 287 20.82 -7.66 16.74
C LYS A 287 20.90 -7.97 18.23
N ASN A 288 19.94 -7.46 19.00
CA ASN A 288 19.85 -7.63 20.46
C ASN A 288 18.64 -8.48 20.89
N LYS A 289 18.13 -9.35 20.00
CA LYS A 289 16.95 -10.18 20.26
C LYS A 289 17.20 -11.61 19.83
N ASP A 290 16.80 -12.57 20.66
CA ASP A 290 16.86 -13.99 20.29
C ASP A 290 15.58 -14.43 19.58
N THR A 291 14.45 -13.81 19.89
CA THR A 291 13.15 -14.15 19.31
C THR A 291 12.30 -12.90 19.09
N ALA A 292 11.44 -12.95 18.08
CA ALA A 292 10.45 -11.91 17.84
C ALA A 292 9.18 -12.44 17.19
N TYR A 293 8.04 -11.87 17.59
CA TYR A 293 6.76 -12.06 16.92
C TYR A 293 6.55 -10.97 15.87
N LEU A 294 6.28 -11.38 14.63
CA LEU A 294 6.16 -10.49 13.48
C LEU A 294 4.71 -10.23 13.05
N GLY A 295 3.74 -10.87 13.70
CA GLY A 295 2.32 -10.82 13.31
C GLY A 295 1.88 -12.09 12.57
N ASP A 296 0.57 -12.33 12.51
CA ASP A 296 -0.06 -13.42 11.75
C ASP A 296 0.54 -14.82 11.98
N GLY A 297 1.00 -15.10 13.21
CA GLY A 297 1.65 -16.37 13.55
C GLY A 297 3.05 -16.57 12.95
N ILE A 298 3.69 -15.49 12.50
CA ILE A 298 5.07 -15.46 12.00
C ILE A 298 6.02 -15.11 13.16
N TYR A 299 7.08 -15.91 13.31
CA TYR A 299 8.09 -15.74 14.35
C TYR A 299 9.49 -15.74 13.74
N ALA A 300 10.34 -14.83 14.16
CA ALA A 300 11.78 -14.87 13.90
C ALA A 300 12.53 -15.40 15.13
N VAL A 301 13.53 -16.23 14.89
CA VAL A 301 14.40 -16.81 15.93
C VAL A 301 15.85 -16.71 15.46
N LYS A 302 16.73 -16.15 16.30
CA LYS A 302 18.17 -16.10 16.07
C LYS A 302 18.82 -17.34 16.68
N ILE A 303 19.47 -18.16 15.85
CA ILE A 303 20.19 -19.37 16.26
C ILE A 303 21.60 -19.29 15.70
N ASN A 304 22.63 -19.31 16.55
CA ASN A 304 24.04 -19.22 16.14
C ASN A 304 24.34 -18.03 15.20
N ASP A 305 23.79 -16.85 15.52
CA ASP A 305 23.86 -15.62 14.72
C ASP A 305 23.15 -15.64 13.36
N GLU A 306 22.45 -16.71 13.02
CA GLU A 306 21.59 -16.79 11.84
C GLU A 306 20.11 -16.58 12.23
N ILE A 307 19.37 -15.82 11.43
CA ILE A 307 17.95 -15.57 11.67
C ILE A 307 17.11 -16.56 10.85
N HIS A 308 16.27 -17.32 11.55
CA HIS A 308 15.32 -18.26 10.98
C HIS A 308 13.90 -17.73 11.20
N VAL A 309 13.07 -17.74 10.15
CA VAL A 309 11.67 -17.30 10.24
C VAL A 309 10.75 -18.50 10.10
N TYR A 310 9.75 -18.58 10.98
CA TYR A 310 8.79 -19.67 11.04
C TYR A 310 7.36 -19.15 10.88
N TYR A 311 6.52 -19.91 10.18
CA TYR A 311 5.09 -19.71 10.10
C TYR A 311 4.39 -21.06 10.24
N LYS A 312 3.41 -21.15 11.16
CA LYS A 312 2.69 -22.41 11.48
C LYS A 312 3.63 -23.60 11.75
N GLY A 313 4.76 -23.35 12.39
CA GLY A 313 5.76 -24.38 12.74
C GLY A 313 6.67 -24.82 11.58
N LYS A 314 6.54 -24.25 10.38
CA LYS A 314 7.42 -24.48 9.24
C LYS A 314 8.39 -23.33 9.07
N GLU A 315 9.68 -23.64 8.88
CA GLU A 315 10.70 -22.66 8.53
C GLU A 315 10.50 -22.14 7.10
N LEU A 316 10.65 -20.84 6.91
CA LEU A 316 10.54 -20.12 5.66
C LEU A 316 11.92 -19.77 5.12
N LYS A 317 12.10 -19.82 3.80
CA LYS A 317 13.36 -19.50 3.12
C LYS A 317 13.16 -18.31 2.17
N ASN A 318 12.91 -17.12 2.73
CA ASN A 318 12.56 -15.91 1.96
C ASN A 318 11.42 -16.18 0.97
N GLU A 319 10.28 -16.61 1.50
CA GLU A 319 9.10 -16.98 0.72
C GLU A 319 7.94 -16.01 1.00
N LYS A 320 7.09 -15.82 -0.02
CA LYS A 320 5.81 -15.15 0.12
C LYS A 320 4.74 -16.16 0.55
N ILE A 321 4.09 -15.86 1.67
CA ILE A 321 2.95 -16.61 2.20
C ILE A 321 1.67 -15.93 1.74
N TYR A 322 0.67 -16.73 1.35
CA TYR A 322 -0.68 -16.25 1.10
C TYR A 322 -1.60 -16.68 2.25
N LEU A 323 -2.19 -15.71 2.93
CA LEU A 323 -3.10 -15.95 4.04
C LEU A 323 -4.42 -16.50 3.52
N ASN A 324 -5.06 -17.37 4.29
CA ASN A 324 -6.31 -18.08 3.94
C ASN A 324 -6.27 -18.88 2.62
N SER A 325 -5.17 -18.85 1.87
CA SER A 325 -4.86 -19.91 0.94
C SER A 325 -4.74 -21.17 1.79
N MET A 326 -5.67 -22.12 1.60
CA MET A 326 -5.41 -23.47 2.06
C MET A 326 -4.10 -23.84 1.40
N ASP A 327 -3.07 -24.08 2.21
CA ASP A 327 -1.90 -24.84 1.82
C ASP A 327 -2.45 -26.00 1.00
N ALA A 328 -2.27 -25.94 -0.33
CA ALA A 328 -2.97 -26.75 -1.32
C ALA A 328 -2.53 -28.23 -1.28
N PHE A 329 -2.15 -28.73 -0.11
CA PHE A 329 -1.29 -29.88 0.08
C PHE A 329 -2.01 -31.16 0.49
N ASP A 330 -3.33 -31.15 0.74
CA ASP A 330 -4.07 -32.41 0.90
C ASP A 330 -5.59 -32.26 0.71
N ILE A 331 -6.02 -31.43 -0.25
CA ILE A 331 -7.43 -31.44 -0.64
C ILE A 331 -7.69 -32.74 -1.41
N ALA A 332 -8.37 -33.67 -0.75
CA ALA A 332 -8.77 -34.95 -1.33
C ALA A 332 -10.08 -34.87 -2.12
N SER A 333 -10.78 -33.72 -2.10
CA SER A 333 -12.15 -33.61 -2.61
C SER A 333 -12.52 -32.22 -3.10
N LEU A 334 -13.41 -32.17 -4.09
CA LEU A 334 -14.09 -30.96 -4.55
C LEU A 334 -15.28 -30.56 -3.65
N ASN A 335 -15.63 -31.38 -2.65
CA ASN A 335 -16.68 -31.08 -1.69
C ASN A 335 -16.19 -30.14 -0.59
N ILE A 336 -15.89 -28.89 -0.99
CA ILE A 336 -15.48 -27.82 -0.07
C ILE A 336 -16.46 -26.67 -0.21
N ASP A 337 -16.94 -26.15 0.91
CA ASP A 337 -17.92 -25.06 0.97
C ASP A 337 -17.32 -23.68 0.63
N LYS A 338 -16.64 -23.60 -0.52
CA LYS A 338 -16.09 -22.39 -1.15
C LYS A 338 -16.09 -22.58 -2.68
N ASP A 339 -16.03 -21.47 -3.41
CA ASP A 339 -15.71 -21.50 -4.84
C ASP A 339 -14.29 -22.07 -5.06
N ILE A 340 -14.10 -22.85 -6.13
CA ILE A 340 -12.83 -23.52 -6.44
C ILE A 340 -12.32 -23.04 -7.80
N ILE A 341 -11.04 -22.70 -7.90
CA ILE A 341 -10.37 -22.44 -9.17
C ILE A 341 -9.39 -23.58 -9.45
N LEU A 342 -9.63 -24.32 -10.52
CA LEU A 342 -8.76 -25.38 -11.03
C LEU A 342 -7.91 -24.83 -12.17
N ILE A 343 -6.59 -24.94 -12.02
CA ILE A 343 -5.65 -24.42 -13.01
C ILE A 343 -5.05 -25.56 -13.83
N GLY A 344 -5.00 -25.37 -15.14
CA GLY A 344 -4.43 -26.30 -16.10
C GLY A 344 -5.43 -27.32 -16.61
N GLY A 345 -5.08 -27.99 -17.71
CA GLY A 345 -5.93 -29.00 -18.34
C GLY A 345 -5.95 -30.37 -17.62
N PRO A 346 -6.78 -31.31 -18.10
CA PRO A 346 -6.96 -32.63 -17.49
C PRO A 346 -5.67 -33.47 -17.43
N LYS A 347 -4.68 -33.17 -18.29
CA LYS A 347 -3.37 -33.85 -18.26
C LYS A 347 -2.54 -33.51 -17.02
N VAL A 348 -2.71 -32.31 -16.47
CA VAL A 348 -1.86 -31.77 -15.39
C VAL A 348 -2.60 -31.58 -14.07
N ASN A 349 -3.93 -31.48 -14.12
CA ASN A 349 -4.80 -31.31 -12.96
C ASN A 349 -5.80 -32.48 -12.84
N LYS A 350 -5.60 -33.30 -11.79
CA LYS A 350 -6.41 -34.51 -11.53
C LYS A 350 -7.91 -34.22 -11.38
N PHE A 351 -8.27 -33.05 -10.82
CA PHE A 351 -9.67 -32.70 -10.62
C PHE A 351 -10.33 -32.25 -11.92
N VAL A 352 -9.57 -31.57 -12.80
CA VAL A 352 -10.06 -31.28 -14.15
C VAL A 352 -10.28 -32.57 -14.93
N LYS A 353 -9.39 -33.57 -14.75
CA LYS A 353 -9.60 -34.91 -15.32
C LYS A 353 -10.85 -35.61 -14.77
N GLU A 354 -11.07 -35.55 -13.46
CA GLU A 354 -12.27 -36.10 -12.84
C GLU A 354 -13.56 -35.46 -13.41
N LEU A 355 -13.57 -34.14 -13.57
CA LEU A 355 -14.71 -33.42 -14.17
C LEU A 355 -14.90 -33.78 -15.65
N GLU A 356 -13.81 -33.97 -16.40
CA GLU A 356 -13.84 -34.42 -17.79
C GLU A 356 -14.46 -35.83 -17.90
N ASP A 357 -13.98 -36.78 -17.11
CA ASP A 357 -14.43 -38.17 -17.13
C ASP A 357 -15.90 -38.32 -16.71
N LYS A 358 -16.39 -37.40 -15.87
CA LYS A 358 -17.81 -37.29 -15.48
C LYS A 358 -18.67 -36.52 -16.49
N GLY A 359 -18.08 -35.97 -17.55
CA GLY A 359 -18.80 -35.19 -18.57
C GLY A 359 -19.35 -33.86 -18.06
N LEU A 360 -18.73 -33.28 -17.01
CA LEU A 360 -19.18 -32.03 -16.38
C LEU A 360 -18.52 -30.78 -16.99
N LEU A 361 -17.43 -30.95 -17.74
CA LEU A 361 -16.79 -29.84 -18.45
C LEU A 361 -17.68 -29.40 -19.62
N LYS A 362 -17.92 -28.09 -19.72
CA LYS A 362 -18.60 -27.49 -20.88
C LYS A 362 -17.72 -27.56 -22.13
N VAL A 363 -16.40 -27.49 -21.92
CA VAL A 363 -15.38 -27.53 -22.96
C VAL A 363 -14.23 -28.42 -22.53
N ASN A 364 -13.92 -29.43 -23.37
CA ASN A 364 -12.77 -30.30 -23.16
C ASN A 364 -11.50 -29.64 -23.72
N VAL A 365 -10.54 -29.36 -22.84
CA VAL A 365 -9.26 -28.74 -23.20
C VAL A 365 -8.22 -29.82 -23.47
N THR A 366 -7.58 -29.75 -24.64
CA THR A 366 -6.53 -30.68 -25.07
C THR A 366 -5.33 -29.89 -25.56
N ASN A 367 -4.21 -30.55 -25.88
CA ASN A 367 -3.03 -29.85 -26.40
C ASN A 367 -3.27 -29.09 -27.72
N ASN A 368 -4.35 -29.41 -28.44
CA ASN A 368 -4.67 -28.82 -29.74
C ASN A 368 -5.91 -27.92 -29.71
N TYR A 369 -6.70 -27.96 -28.64
CA TYR A 369 -7.96 -27.24 -28.50
C TYR A 369 -7.99 -26.54 -27.14
N PRO A 370 -8.29 -25.22 -27.05
CA PRO A 370 -9.07 -24.40 -27.99
C PRO A 370 -8.35 -23.87 -29.24
N GLY A 371 -7.04 -24.04 -29.35
CA GLY A 371 -6.22 -23.54 -30.45
C GLY A 371 -4.85 -23.10 -29.93
N ASN A 372 -3.89 -22.78 -30.80
CA ASN A 372 -2.55 -22.40 -30.34
C ASN A 372 -2.60 -21.11 -29.49
N ASN A 373 -1.92 -21.10 -28.34
CA ASN A 373 -1.90 -19.98 -27.39
C ASN A 373 -3.28 -19.54 -26.87
N MET A 374 -4.28 -20.41 -26.99
CA MET A 374 -5.63 -20.12 -26.55
C MET A 374 -5.97 -20.79 -25.21
N GLY A 375 -6.74 -20.08 -24.41
CA GLY A 375 -7.26 -20.48 -23.10
C GLY A 375 -8.78 -20.58 -23.09
N VAL A 376 -9.30 -21.33 -22.12
CA VAL A 376 -10.71 -21.37 -21.76
C VAL A 376 -10.84 -21.08 -20.27
N ILE A 377 -11.76 -20.18 -19.95
CA ILE A 377 -12.36 -20.02 -18.63
C ILE A 377 -13.72 -20.70 -18.70
N GLN A 378 -14.04 -21.58 -17.78
CA GLN A 378 -15.38 -22.16 -17.71
C GLN A 378 -15.86 -22.25 -16.26
N LYS A 379 -17.09 -21.77 -16.03
CA LYS A 379 -17.78 -21.81 -14.75
C LYS A 379 -18.74 -22.99 -14.73
N ILE A 380 -18.58 -23.84 -13.72
CA ILE A 380 -19.36 -25.07 -13.53
C ILE A 380 -19.99 -25.01 -12.15
N LYS A 381 -21.27 -25.37 -12.02
CA LYS A 381 -21.88 -25.52 -10.70
C LYS A 381 -21.27 -26.73 -9.99
N ASN A 382 -20.71 -26.54 -8.81
CA ASN A 382 -20.13 -27.60 -8.01
C ASN A 382 -21.24 -28.62 -7.67
N PRO A 383 -21.14 -29.87 -8.14
CA PRO A 383 -22.18 -30.88 -7.93
C PRO A 383 -22.34 -31.29 -6.46
N TYR A 384 -21.39 -30.93 -5.58
CA TYR A 384 -21.37 -31.38 -4.19
C TYR A 384 -21.97 -30.38 -3.18
N ASN A 385 -21.89 -29.08 -3.45
CA ASN A 385 -22.26 -28.05 -2.46
C ASN A 385 -22.87 -26.77 -3.06
N GLY A 386 -23.08 -26.71 -4.38
CA GLY A 386 -23.72 -25.57 -5.00
C GLY A 386 -22.84 -24.32 -5.12
N ASN A 387 -21.58 -24.32 -4.69
CA ASN A 387 -20.61 -23.29 -5.07
C ASN A 387 -20.20 -23.43 -6.54
N ASN A 388 -19.32 -22.58 -7.05
CA ASN A 388 -18.82 -22.65 -8.43
C ASN A 388 -17.43 -23.27 -8.49
N ILE A 389 -17.18 -24.00 -9.57
CA ILE A 389 -15.85 -24.45 -9.98
C ILE A 389 -15.49 -23.69 -11.25
N TYR A 390 -14.40 -22.95 -11.22
CA TYR A 390 -13.80 -22.29 -12.37
C TYR A 390 -12.64 -23.13 -12.87
N VAL A 391 -12.63 -23.47 -14.16
CA VAL A 391 -11.48 -24.14 -14.79
C VAL A 391 -10.80 -23.14 -15.70
N LEU A 392 -9.54 -22.82 -15.41
CA LEU A 392 -8.68 -21.96 -16.22
C LEU A 392 -7.63 -22.83 -16.90
N ALA A 393 -7.84 -23.15 -18.17
CA ALA A 393 -7.00 -24.12 -18.88
C ALA A 393 -6.75 -23.70 -20.32
N GLY A 394 -5.49 -23.78 -20.76
CA GLY A 394 -5.12 -23.58 -22.16
C GLY A 394 -4.67 -24.86 -22.84
N SER A 395 -4.62 -24.76 -24.17
CA SER A 395 -3.99 -25.79 -25.01
C SER A 395 -2.49 -25.91 -24.75
N ASN A 396 -1.88 -24.82 -24.29
CA ASN A 396 -0.48 -24.71 -23.92
C ASN A 396 -0.30 -23.71 -22.76
N ARG A 397 0.93 -23.54 -22.30
CA ARG A 397 1.29 -22.64 -21.18
C ARG A 397 0.82 -21.20 -21.39
N LEU A 398 0.92 -20.67 -22.61
CA LEU A 398 0.50 -19.29 -22.92
C LEU A 398 -1.03 -19.17 -22.92
N GLY A 399 -1.73 -20.20 -23.38
CA GLY A 399 -3.19 -20.30 -23.27
C GLY A 399 -3.67 -20.28 -21.82
N THR A 400 -3.05 -21.05 -20.93
CA THR A 400 -3.39 -21.03 -19.50
C THR A 400 -3.10 -19.66 -18.89
N LYS A 401 -1.96 -19.04 -19.24
CA LYS A 401 -1.63 -17.67 -18.83
C LYS A 401 -2.69 -16.66 -19.30
N ALA A 402 -3.15 -16.75 -20.54
CA ALA A 402 -4.23 -15.90 -21.04
C ALA A 402 -5.54 -16.11 -20.27
N ALA A 403 -5.91 -17.36 -19.97
CA ALA A 403 -7.11 -17.65 -19.17
C ALA A 403 -7.03 -17.04 -17.78
N ILE A 404 -5.89 -17.14 -17.09
CA ILE A 404 -5.67 -16.54 -15.77
C ILE A 404 -5.80 -15.01 -15.83
N LEU A 405 -5.15 -14.37 -16.80
CA LEU A 405 -5.16 -12.91 -16.90
C LEU A 405 -6.52 -12.36 -17.33
N ALA A 406 -7.21 -13.01 -18.27
CA ALA A 406 -8.58 -12.65 -18.62
C ALA A 406 -9.55 -12.89 -17.45
N PHE A 407 -9.33 -13.92 -16.63
CA PHE A 407 -10.15 -14.13 -15.45
C PHE A 407 -10.13 -12.90 -14.54
N LEU A 408 -8.95 -12.31 -14.34
CA LEU A 408 -8.80 -11.11 -13.50
C LEU A 408 -9.29 -9.81 -14.15
N THR A 409 -9.32 -9.71 -15.48
CA THR A 409 -9.44 -8.40 -16.18
C THR A 409 -10.60 -8.29 -17.16
N LYS A 410 -11.20 -9.40 -17.57
CA LYS A 410 -12.20 -9.44 -18.65
C LYS A 410 -13.37 -10.38 -18.39
N TYR A 411 -13.31 -11.20 -17.35
CA TYR A 411 -14.34 -12.19 -17.06
C TYR A 411 -15.50 -11.55 -16.30
N ASN A 412 -16.70 -11.67 -16.84
CA ASN A 412 -17.91 -11.04 -16.31
C ASN A 412 -18.95 -12.08 -15.90
N GLY A 413 -18.50 -13.24 -15.43
CA GLY A 413 -19.37 -14.31 -14.95
C GLY A 413 -19.92 -15.24 -16.04
N GLU A 414 -19.37 -15.21 -17.26
CA GLU A 414 -19.80 -16.09 -18.35
C GLU A 414 -19.62 -17.58 -18.02
N ASP A 415 -20.47 -18.40 -18.61
CA ASP A 415 -20.38 -19.85 -18.46
C ASP A 415 -19.10 -20.44 -19.09
N VAL A 416 -18.69 -19.87 -20.23
CA VAL A 416 -17.48 -20.21 -20.97
C VAL A 416 -16.95 -18.94 -21.63
N LEU A 417 -15.66 -18.63 -21.44
CA LEU A 417 -14.96 -17.57 -22.15
C LEU A 417 -13.72 -18.16 -22.84
N LYS A 418 -13.59 -17.92 -24.14
CA LYS A 418 -12.38 -18.28 -24.90
C LYS A 418 -11.49 -17.06 -25.04
N VAL A 419 -10.19 -17.29 -24.88
CA VAL A 419 -9.21 -16.20 -24.90
C VAL A 419 -7.96 -16.60 -25.64
N GLU A 420 -7.21 -15.63 -26.14
CA GLU A 420 -5.95 -15.83 -26.84
C GLU A 420 -4.84 -14.97 -26.23
N TRP A 421 -3.64 -15.56 -26.09
CA TRP A 421 -2.42 -14.81 -25.82
C TRP A 421 -1.78 -14.34 -27.13
N LYS A 422 -1.74 -13.03 -27.35
CA LYS A 422 -1.19 -12.45 -28.58
C LYS A 422 -0.33 -11.23 -28.25
N GLU A 423 0.93 -11.26 -28.67
CA GLU A 423 1.87 -10.13 -28.57
C GLU A 423 2.00 -9.51 -27.17
N GLY A 424 1.85 -10.33 -26.11
CA GLY A 424 1.94 -9.86 -24.72
C GLY A 424 0.61 -9.43 -24.11
N MET A 425 -0.48 -9.44 -24.88
CA MET A 425 -1.82 -9.06 -24.44
C MET A 425 -2.79 -10.25 -24.51
N VAL A 426 -3.93 -10.10 -23.81
CA VAL A 426 -5.03 -11.06 -23.82
C VAL A 426 -6.21 -10.53 -24.63
N GLU A 427 -6.68 -11.31 -25.60
CA GLU A 427 -7.88 -11.03 -26.40
C GLU A 427 -9.00 -12.01 -26.05
N VAL A 428 -10.23 -11.52 -25.94
CA VAL A 428 -11.45 -12.35 -25.86
C VAL A 428 -11.87 -12.76 -27.28
N LYS A 429 -12.36 -13.99 -27.45
CA LYS A 429 -12.71 -14.57 -28.77
C LYS A 429 -14.16 -14.97 -28.90
#